data_AF-A0A1T4R8P1-F1
#
_entry.id   AF-A0A1T4R8P1-F1
#
_cell.length_a   1.000
_cell.length_b   1.000
_cell.length_c   1.000
_cell.angle_alpha   90.00
_cell.angle_beta   90.00
_cell.angle_gamma   90.00
#
_symmetry.space_group_name_H-M   'P 1'
#
loop_
_entity.id
_entity.type
_entity.pdbx_description
1 polymer ?
#
loop_
_entity_poly.entity_id
_entity_poly.type
_entity_poly.pdbx_seq_one_letter_code
_entity_poly.pdbx_strand_id
1 'polypeptide(L)'
;MDKKINQLIEKYLNKTKKECYSIIPTDEIPSILDDKIGGIPYLPIGETIPLDTKGTQMELLLQIDLSKIQLNNFNGILQIYIEQGLPYPINYKIKLYKGNLPYQENL
;
A
#
# COMPACT_ATOMS: atom_id res chain seq x y z
N MET A 1 11.18 29.79 25.81
CA MET A 1 11.45 29.49 24.39
C MET A 1 11.09 30.71 23.57
N ASP A 2 11.98 31.18 22.69
CA ASP A 2 11.85 32.50 22.05
C ASP A 2 10.70 32.60 21.04
N LYS A 3 9.90 33.66 21.14
CA LYS A 3 8.76 33.94 20.23
C LYS A 3 9.15 33.93 18.74
N LYS A 4 10.37 34.38 18.41
CA LYS A 4 10.91 34.38 17.04
C LYS A 4 11.18 32.95 16.52
N ILE A 5 11.61 32.04 17.40
CA ILE A 5 11.87 30.65 17.04
C ILE A 5 10.54 29.94 16.72
N ASN A 6 9.50 30.16 17.53
CA ASN A 6 8.18 29.57 17.28
C ASN A 6 7.58 30.02 15.93
N GLN A 7 7.69 31.31 15.61
CA GLN A 7 7.24 31.85 14.32
C GLN A 7 7.99 31.23 13.13
N LEU A 8 9.30 30.96 13.30
CA LEU A 8 10.10 30.30 12.27
C LEU A 8 9.65 28.85 12.06
N ILE A 9 9.41 28.10 13.15
CA ILE A 9 8.92 26.71 13.10
C ILE A 9 7.56 26.65 12.40
N GLU A 10 6.58 27.46 12.82
CA GLU A 10 5.24 27.48 12.21
C GLU A 10 5.30 27.80 10.71
N LYS A 11 6.16 28.76 10.32
CA LYS A 11 6.38 29.11 8.91
C LYS A 11 6.87 27.90 8.11
N TYR A 12 7.82 27.14 8.63
CA TYR A 12 8.33 25.96 7.91
C TYR A 12 7.35 24.81 7.92
N LEU A 13 6.68 24.52 9.04
CA LEU A 13 5.64 23.49 9.12
C LEU A 13 4.54 23.74 8.09
N ASN A 14 4.04 24.98 7.98
CA ASN A 14 3.01 25.32 6.99
C ASN A 14 3.52 25.22 5.55
N LYS A 15 4.79 25.58 5.29
CA LYS A 15 5.40 25.48 3.96
C LYS A 15 5.69 24.04 3.53
N THR A 16 6.00 23.16 4.47
CA THR A 16 6.36 21.77 4.19
C THR A 16 5.21 20.81 4.42
N LYS A 17 4.04 21.30 4.84
CA LYS A 17 2.83 20.50 5.00
C LYS A 17 2.50 19.81 3.69
N LYS A 18 2.29 18.49 3.76
CA LYS A 18 1.81 17.66 2.66
C LYS A 18 0.52 17.00 3.11
N GLU A 19 -0.48 17.02 2.25
CA GLU A 19 -1.69 16.21 2.46
C GLU A 19 -1.32 14.73 2.37
N CYS A 20 -1.88 13.93 3.26
CA CYS A 20 -1.66 12.50 3.30
C CYS A 20 -2.90 11.79 3.85
N TYR A 21 -2.99 10.50 3.57
CA TYR A 21 -3.96 9.60 4.17
C TYR A 21 -3.34 8.95 5.40
N SER A 22 -4.13 8.84 6.48
CA SER A 22 -3.76 8.06 7.65
C SER A 22 -4.28 6.63 7.47
N ILE A 23 -3.42 5.64 7.72
CA ILE A 23 -3.79 4.22 7.73
C ILE A 23 -4.00 3.84 9.19
N ILE A 24 -5.23 3.43 9.54
CA ILE A 24 -5.61 3.03 10.89
C ILE A 24 -6.01 1.56 10.84
N PRO A 25 -5.14 0.63 11.26
CA PRO A 25 -5.46 -0.79 11.29
C PRO A 25 -6.60 -1.09 12.29
N THR A 26 -7.37 -2.13 11.99
CA THR A 26 -8.43 -2.67 12.85
C THR A 26 -8.20 -4.18 13.05
N ASP A 27 -8.84 -4.77 14.05
CA ASP A 27 -8.76 -6.22 14.32
C ASP A 27 -9.71 -7.06 13.44
N GLU A 28 -10.43 -6.41 12.51
CA GLU A 28 -11.34 -7.10 11.59
C GLU A 28 -10.55 -7.92 10.57
N ILE A 29 -11.03 -9.14 10.27
CA ILE A 29 -10.41 -10.00 9.25
C ILE A 29 -10.86 -9.51 7.87
N PRO A 30 -9.95 -8.99 7.02
CA PRO A 30 -10.33 -8.38 5.76
C PRO A 30 -10.65 -9.43 4.69
N SER A 31 -11.71 -9.22 3.92
CA SER A 31 -12.03 -10.00 2.72
C SER A 31 -11.05 -9.70 1.59
N ILE A 32 -10.99 -10.51 0.53
CA ILE A 32 -10.00 -10.38 -0.56
C ILE A 32 -9.92 -8.97 -1.17
N LEU A 33 -11.05 -8.26 -1.30
CA LEU A 33 -11.14 -6.92 -1.91
C LEU A 33 -10.94 -5.76 -0.92
N ASP A 34 -10.80 -6.05 0.37
CA ASP A 34 -10.65 -5.02 1.39
C ASP A 34 -9.22 -4.48 1.43
N ASP A 35 -9.10 -3.27 1.98
CA ASP A 35 -7.80 -2.71 2.35
C ASP A 35 -7.19 -3.57 3.45
N LYS A 36 -5.91 -3.89 3.34
CA LYS A 36 -5.25 -4.80 4.29
C LYS A 36 -3.75 -4.63 4.32
N ILE A 37 -3.18 -5.02 5.45
CA ILE A 37 -1.74 -5.23 5.65
C ILE A 37 -1.51 -6.74 5.67
N GLY A 38 -0.76 -7.25 4.70
CA GLY A 38 -0.54 -8.69 4.53
C GLY A 38 -1.79 -9.50 4.16
N GLY A 39 -1.66 -10.82 4.30
CA GLY A 39 -2.71 -11.79 3.99
C GLY A 39 -2.80 -12.14 2.50
N ILE A 40 -3.94 -12.71 2.11
CA ILE A 40 -4.19 -13.17 0.74
C ILE A 40 -4.54 -11.95 -0.14
N PRO A 41 -3.78 -11.71 -1.23
CA PRO A 41 -4.03 -10.58 -2.12
C PRO A 41 -5.24 -10.80 -3.02
N TYR A 42 -5.86 -9.71 -3.47
CA TYR A 42 -6.65 -9.70 -4.69
C TYR A 42 -5.76 -10.06 -5.88
N LEU A 43 -6.06 -11.17 -6.57
CA LEU A 43 -5.29 -11.59 -7.74
C LEU A 43 -6.23 -11.80 -8.93
N PRO A 44 -6.20 -10.93 -9.95
CA PRO A 44 -6.97 -11.13 -11.17
C PRO A 44 -6.68 -12.50 -11.81
N ILE A 45 -7.68 -13.07 -12.48
CA ILE A 45 -7.49 -14.32 -13.23
C ILE A 45 -6.39 -14.12 -14.29
N GLY A 46 -5.40 -15.02 -14.30
CA GLY A 46 -4.26 -14.98 -15.23
C GLY A 46 -3.05 -14.20 -14.72
N GLU A 47 -3.17 -13.47 -13.61
CA GLU A 47 -2.01 -12.90 -12.91
C GLU A 47 -1.42 -13.91 -11.91
N THR A 48 -0.15 -13.71 -11.59
CA THR A 48 0.57 -14.48 -10.57
C THR A 48 1.17 -13.55 -9.53
N ILE A 49 1.35 -14.04 -8.30
CA ILE A 49 2.12 -13.33 -7.28
C ILE A 49 3.53 -13.03 -7.83
N PRO A 50 4.04 -11.79 -7.68
CA PRO A 50 5.38 -11.45 -8.16
C PRO A 50 6.45 -12.33 -7.52
N LEU A 51 7.45 -12.73 -8.31
CA LEU A 51 8.60 -13.46 -7.80
C LEU A 51 9.73 -12.51 -7.41
N ASP A 52 10.52 -12.88 -6.40
CA ASP A 52 11.77 -12.20 -6.05
C ASP A 52 12.89 -12.53 -7.07
N THR A 53 14.11 -12.05 -6.79
CA THR A 53 15.28 -12.29 -7.64
C THR A 53 15.73 -13.75 -7.69
N LYS A 54 15.25 -14.59 -6.76
CA LYS A 54 15.56 -16.03 -6.65
C LYS A 54 14.43 -16.90 -7.21
N GLY A 55 13.35 -16.31 -7.69
CA GLY A 55 12.18 -17.04 -8.19
C GLY A 55 11.19 -17.46 -7.09
N THR A 56 11.34 -16.95 -5.86
CA THR A 56 10.43 -17.20 -4.74
C THR A 56 9.26 -16.24 -4.80
N GLN A 57 8.03 -16.68 -4.49
CA GLN A 57 6.89 -15.76 -4.41
C GLN A 57 7.10 -14.72 -3.31
N MET A 58 6.86 -13.45 -3.64
CA MET A 58 6.90 -12.35 -2.69
C MET A 58 5.66 -12.33 -1.80
N GLU A 59 5.78 -11.76 -0.61
CA GLU A 59 4.66 -11.60 0.33
C GLU A 59 3.96 -10.27 0.10
N LEU A 60 2.63 -10.25 0.23
CA LEU A 60 1.87 -9.01 0.25
C LEU A 60 2.23 -8.23 1.52
N LEU A 61 2.61 -6.96 1.38
CA LEU A 61 2.76 -6.04 2.50
C LEU A 61 1.51 -5.21 2.71
N LEU A 62 0.96 -4.67 1.63
CA LEU A 62 -0.14 -3.70 1.69
C LEU A 62 -1.00 -3.84 0.44
N GLN A 63 -2.31 -3.82 0.62
CA GLN A 63 -3.29 -3.66 -0.45
C GLN A 63 -4.24 -2.52 -0.08
N ILE A 64 -4.47 -1.60 -1.03
CA ILE A 64 -5.42 -0.49 -0.89
C ILE A 64 -6.25 -0.37 -2.17
N ASP A 65 -7.57 -0.34 -2.02
CA ASP A 65 -8.50 0.04 -3.06
C ASP A 65 -8.54 1.57 -3.21
N LEU A 66 -7.77 2.07 -4.18
CA LEU A 66 -7.68 3.49 -4.49
C LEU A 66 -9.00 4.07 -5.00
N SER A 67 -9.99 3.25 -5.38
CA SER A 67 -11.32 3.75 -5.77
C SER A 67 -12.12 4.30 -4.58
N LYS A 68 -11.77 3.90 -3.36
CA LYS A 68 -12.42 4.35 -2.11
C LYS A 68 -11.83 5.66 -1.57
N ILE A 69 -10.77 6.19 -2.17
CA ILE A 69 -10.10 7.42 -1.76
C ILE A 69 -9.94 8.40 -2.93
N GLN A 70 -9.90 9.70 -2.63
CA GLN A 70 -9.75 10.74 -3.65
C GLN A 70 -8.27 10.93 -4.01
N LEU A 71 -7.76 10.07 -4.89
CA LEU A 71 -6.43 10.19 -5.48
C LEU A 71 -6.55 10.55 -6.97
N ASN A 72 -6.17 11.77 -7.31
CA ASN A 72 -6.13 12.19 -8.71
C ASN A 72 -5.17 11.28 -9.50
N ASN A 73 -5.62 10.84 -10.67
CA ASN A 73 -4.88 10.01 -11.64
C ASN A 73 -4.68 8.52 -11.28
N PHE A 74 -5.12 8.05 -10.10
CA PHE A 74 -4.99 6.64 -9.72
C PHE A 74 -6.34 6.06 -9.32
N ASN A 75 -6.66 4.89 -9.88
CA ASN A 75 -7.88 4.16 -9.57
C ASN A 75 -7.61 2.65 -9.67
N GLY A 76 -8.25 1.87 -8.80
CA GLY A 76 -8.12 0.42 -8.71
C GLY A 76 -7.37 -0.05 -7.47
N ILE A 77 -6.97 -1.32 -7.45
CA ILE A 77 -6.37 -1.97 -6.29
C ILE A 77 -4.85 -1.89 -6.40
N LEU A 78 -4.24 -1.09 -5.54
CA LEU A 78 -2.80 -0.96 -5.36
C LEU A 78 -2.29 -2.04 -4.41
N GLN A 79 -1.19 -2.69 -4.77
CA GLN A 79 -0.53 -3.68 -3.92
C GLN A 79 0.98 -3.45 -3.89
N ILE A 80 1.56 -3.62 -2.71
CA ILE A 80 3.00 -3.62 -2.48
C ILE A 80 3.39 -5.01 -2.00
N TYR A 81 4.33 -5.62 -2.70
CA TYR A 81 4.91 -6.92 -2.40
C TYR A 81 6.35 -6.77 -1.97
N ILE A 82 6.80 -7.59 -1.02
CA ILE A 82 8.16 -7.58 -0.49
C ILE A 82 8.78 -8.98 -0.45
N GLU A 83 10.10 -9.05 -0.47
CA GLU A 83 10.81 -10.33 -0.30
C GLU A 83 10.49 -10.97 1.06
N GLN A 84 10.33 -12.29 1.05
CA GLN A 84 10.07 -13.07 2.26
C GLN A 84 11.18 -12.90 3.29
N GLY A 85 10.82 -12.92 4.57
CA GLY A 85 11.78 -12.85 5.68
C GLY A 85 12.39 -11.47 5.92
N LEU A 86 11.91 -10.44 5.22
CA LEU A 86 12.28 -9.03 5.44
C LEU A 86 13.81 -8.77 5.44
N PRO A 87 14.57 -9.26 4.43
CA PRO A 87 16.00 -8.99 4.34
C PRO A 87 16.24 -7.48 4.19
N TYR A 88 17.33 -6.94 4.74
CA TYR A 88 17.71 -5.54 4.56
C TYR A 88 19.00 -5.41 3.75
N PRO A 89 19.04 -4.63 2.65
CA PRO A 89 17.92 -3.88 2.06
C PRO A 89 16.85 -4.80 1.44
N ILE A 90 15.58 -4.39 1.53
CA ILE A 90 14.44 -5.18 1.04
C ILE A 90 14.08 -4.80 -0.39
N ASN A 91 13.97 -5.79 -1.28
CA ASN A 91 13.38 -5.54 -2.59
C ASN A 91 11.85 -5.57 -2.50
N TYR A 92 11.21 -4.70 -3.28
CA TYR A 92 9.76 -4.62 -3.36
C TYR A 92 9.27 -4.51 -4.80
N LYS A 93 8.04 -4.92 -5.03
CA LYS A 93 7.33 -4.77 -6.31
C LYS A 93 5.97 -4.15 -6.06
N ILE A 94 5.55 -3.27 -6.96
CA ILE A 94 4.24 -2.60 -6.89
C ILE A 94 3.39 -3.08 -8.06
N LYS A 95 2.15 -3.44 -7.78
CA LYS A 95 1.13 -3.80 -8.76
C LYS A 95 -0.08 -2.87 -8.58
N LEU A 96 -0.65 -2.42 -9.69
CA LEU A 96 -1.90 -1.67 -9.71
C LEU A 96 -2.84 -2.37 -10.68
N TYR A 97 -3.93 -2.93 -10.16
CA TYR A 97 -4.95 -3.58 -10.97
C TYR A 97 -6.17 -2.69 -11.10
N LYS A 98 -6.87 -2.79 -12.23
CA LYS A 98 -8.21 -2.20 -12.34
C LYS A 98 -9.14 -2.89 -11.33
N GLY A 99 -10.03 -2.13 -10.70
CA GLY A 99 -11.07 -2.70 -9.83
C GLY A 99 -12.06 -3.57 -10.62
N ASN A 100 -12.76 -4.46 -9.91
CA ASN A 100 -13.85 -5.29 -10.42
C ASN A 100 -13.47 -6.30 -11.54
N LEU A 101 -12.20 -6.67 -11.70
CA LEU A 101 -11.87 -7.81 -12.56
C LEU A 101 -12.22 -9.12 -11.85
N PRO A 102 -12.64 -10.18 -12.57
CA PRO A 102 -12.70 -11.53 -12.03
C PRO A 102 -11.35 -11.90 -11.39
N TYR A 103 -11.41 -12.49 -10.20
CA TYR A 103 -10.24 -12.77 -9.39
C TYR A 103 -10.24 -14.18 -8.83
N GLN A 104 -9.06 -14.61 -8.39
CA GLN A 104 -8.83 -15.92 -7.80
C GLN A 104 -9.30 -15.90 -6.34
N GLU A 105 -10.22 -16.79 -5.99
CA GLU A 105 -10.77 -16.88 -4.62
C GLU A 105 -10.01 -17.87 -3.73
N ASN A 106 -9.25 -18.79 -4.34
CA ASN A 106 -8.43 -19.79 -3.64
C ASN A 106 -6.98 -19.65 -4.15
N LEU A 107 -6.09 -19.14 -3.29
CA LEU A 107 -4.65 -18.98 -3.54
C LEU A 107 -3.83 -19.91 -2.64
#